data_AF-A0AAU5KK35-F1
#
_entry.id   AF-A0AAU5KK35-F1
#
_cell.length_a   1.000
_cell.length_b   1.000
_cell.length_c   1.000
_cell.angle_alpha   90.00
_cell.angle_beta   90.00
_cell.angle_gamma   90.00
#
_symmetry.space_group_name_H-M   'P 1'
#
loop_
_entity.id
_entity.type
_entity.pdbx_description
1 polymer ?
#
loop_
_entity_poly.entity_id
_entity_poly.type
_entity_poly.pdbx_seq_one_letter_code
_entity_poly.pdbx_strand_id
1 'polypeptide(L)'
;MATDSSSQLQETHRELVEALQELQRAAGWLSPRKVSGLIKDRDDLPDKVSHEGVRTALKGLRVPRWETVHSIVAVLAERCSPPRDPQAEVARFLRLWRTMRDGESGALKSTQEFIQSGWGGEDGQWTAEQIAGILINPYTAIEIHPSLAGPHEPMISEDDWVRAGVRLIEEHGAEFALRALLRTLKGDYVGAESGAPYGYQDPDHETEEAFAVFRYGCGEILRRLRTEPNLLQDSIRAMRADETMSREDRVDMLRSESDMPLMREVMAITPDTWYEVSEEAHHMVFGYLIKEIRPVGRPGLPPAERFQITWRIPEPPARS
;
A
#
# COMPACT_ATOMS: atom_id res chain seq x y z
N MET A 1 22.79 37.52 -3.98
CA MET A 1 22.31 36.17 -3.60
C MET A 1 22.52 35.14 -4.73
N ALA A 2 23.68 35.15 -5.41
CA ALA A 2 23.98 34.20 -6.51
C ALA A 2 25.16 33.27 -6.20
N THR A 3 25.79 33.44 -5.03
CA THR A 3 27.00 32.72 -4.61
C THR A 3 26.71 31.38 -3.94
N ASP A 4 25.52 31.19 -3.35
CA ASP A 4 25.15 29.95 -2.62
C ASP A 4 24.93 28.74 -3.54
N SER A 5 24.26 28.94 -4.69
CA SER A 5 23.91 27.83 -5.58
C SER A 5 25.14 27.24 -6.29
N SER A 6 26.17 28.05 -6.54
CA SER A 6 27.40 27.57 -7.19
C SER A 6 28.30 26.77 -6.23
N SER A 7 28.33 27.09 -4.94
CA SER A 7 29.06 26.31 -3.93
C SER A 7 28.37 24.98 -3.66
N GLN A 8 27.04 24.99 -3.58
CA GLN A 8 26.24 23.79 -3.34
C GLN A 8 26.32 22.77 -4.49
N LEU A 9 26.37 23.24 -5.75
CA LEU A 9 26.61 22.39 -6.93
C LEU A 9 28.02 21.78 -6.95
N GLN A 10 29.03 22.51 -6.48
CA GLN A 10 30.40 21.98 -6.40
C GLN A 10 30.53 20.93 -5.29
N GLU A 11 29.82 21.10 -4.18
CA GLU A 11 29.80 20.17 -3.06
C GLU A 11 29.09 18.85 -3.41
N THR A 12 27.90 18.94 -4.01
CA THR A 12 27.13 17.75 -4.47
C THR A 12 27.84 16.98 -5.59
N HIS A 13 28.51 17.68 -6.50
CA HIS A 13 29.36 17.02 -7.50
C HIS A 13 30.56 16.29 -6.86
N ARG A 14 31.18 16.88 -5.83
CA ARG A 14 32.26 16.23 -5.06
C ARG A 14 31.75 14.96 -4.37
N GLU A 15 30.57 15.00 -3.74
CA GLU A 15 29.95 13.84 -3.09
C GLU A 15 29.71 12.68 -4.07
N LEU A 16 29.18 12.96 -5.27
CA LEU A 16 29.00 11.95 -6.31
C LEU A 16 30.33 11.26 -6.69
N VAL A 17 31.38 12.07 -6.85
CA VAL A 17 32.71 11.58 -7.24
C VAL A 17 33.36 10.78 -6.12
N GLU A 18 33.25 11.22 -4.87
CA GLU A 18 33.75 10.50 -3.70
C GLU A 18 33.05 9.15 -3.52
N ALA A 19 31.72 9.12 -3.72
CA ALA A 19 30.97 7.88 -3.70
C ALA A 19 31.44 6.92 -4.81
N LEU A 20 31.65 7.41 -6.04
CA LEU A 20 32.13 6.59 -7.16
C LEU A 20 33.52 6.00 -6.87
N GLN A 21 34.40 6.78 -6.25
CA GLN A 21 35.73 6.33 -5.84
C GLN A 21 35.69 5.37 -4.67
N GLU A 22 34.74 5.51 -3.74
CA GLU A 22 34.48 4.52 -2.68
C GLU A 22 34.05 3.19 -3.26
N LEU A 23 33.09 3.20 -4.18
CA LEU A 23 32.61 1.97 -4.82
C LEU A 23 33.74 1.31 -5.64
N GLN A 24 34.56 2.11 -6.33
CA GLN A 24 35.76 1.61 -7.03
C GLN A 24 36.76 0.97 -6.07
N ARG A 25 36.97 1.56 -4.88
CA ARG A 25 37.82 0.99 -3.82
C ARG A 25 37.28 -0.34 -3.32
N ALA A 26 35.98 -0.39 -3.02
CA ALA A 26 35.29 -1.60 -2.56
C ALA A 26 35.36 -2.73 -3.62
N ALA A 27 35.38 -2.37 -4.90
CA ALA A 27 35.56 -3.29 -6.03
C ALA A 27 37.02 -3.70 -6.32
N GLY A 28 37.98 -3.29 -5.49
CA GLY A 28 39.40 -3.66 -5.65
C GLY A 28 40.15 -2.83 -6.70
N TRP A 29 39.82 -1.55 -6.86
CA TRP A 29 40.54 -0.60 -7.74
C TRP A 29 40.60 -1.02 -9.20
N LEU A 30 39.47 -1.44 -9.77
CA LEU A 30 39.41 -1.81 -11.18
C LEU A 30 39.82 -0.63 -12.07
N SER A 31 40.71 -0.90 -13.03
CA SER A 31 41.18 0.13 -13.97
C SER A 31 40.04 0.58 -14.90
N PRO A 32 40.03 1.84 -15.40
CA PRO A 32 38.97 2.32 -16.30
C PRO A 32 38.80 1.46 -17.57
N ARG A 33 39.89 0.86 -18.07
CA ARG A 33 39.85 -0.09 -19.19
C ARG A 33 39.14 -1.39 -18.84
N LYS A 34 39.37 -1.91 -17.63
CA LYS A 34 38.73 -3.13 -17.14
C LYS A 34 37.23 -2.92 -16.90
N VAL A 35 36.84 -1.78 -16.30
CA VAL A 35 35.43 -1.41 -16.12
C VAL A 35 34.73 -1.25 -17.47
N SER A 36 35.35 -0.55 -18.43
CA SER A 36 34.79 -0.40 -19.79
C SER A 36 34.64 -1.75 -20.51
N GLY A 37 35.59 -2.68 -20.34
CA GLY A 37 35.46 -4.05 -20.85
C GLY A 37 34.25 -4.77 -20.28
N LEU A 38 34.09 -4.75 -18.95
CA LEU A 38 32.95 -5.36 -18.27
C LEU A 38 31.60 -4.75 -18.66
N ILE A 39 31.54 -3.45 -18.94
CA ILE A 39 30.32 -2.80 -19.46
C ILE A 39 30.04 -3.27 -20.89
N LYS A 40 31.06 -3.43 -21.74
CA LYS A 40 30.88 -3.87 -23.13
C LYS A 40 30.37 -5.28 -23.24
N ASP A 41 30.79 -6.16 -22.33
CA ASP A 41 30.40 -7.58 -22.30
C ASP A 41 28.94 -7.80 -21.82
N ARG A 42 28.22 -6.72 -21.43
CA ARG A 42 26.86 -6.76 -20.88
C ARG A 42 25.85 -6.04 -21.75
N ASP A 43 24.84 -6.74 -22.25
CA ASP A 43 23.80 -6.18 -23.13
C ASP A 43 22.60 -5.60 -22.39
N ASP A 44 22.53 -5.79 -21.07
CA ASP A 44 21.47 -5.30 -20.20
C ASP A 44 21.72 -3.88 -19.65
N LEU A 45 22.85 -3.26 -20.01
CA LEU A 45 23.22 -1.93 -19.53
C LEU A 45 22.80 -0.82 -20.52
N PRO A 46 22.38 0.35 -20.02
CA PRO A 46 21.83 1.43 -20.83
C PRO A 46 22.86 2.17 -21.69
N ASP A 47 24.16 2.08 -21.37
CA ASP A 47 25.22 2.76 -22.12
C ASP A 47 26.49 1.91 -22.22
N LYS A 48 27.14 1.97 -23.39
CA LYS A 48 28.43 1.29 -23.65
C LYS A 48 29.55 2.32 -23.46
N VAL A 49 29.95 2.50 -22.20
CA VAL A 49 30.90 3.54 -21.79
C VAL A 49 32.34 3.21 -22.22
N SER A 50 33.03 4.16 -22.86
CA SER A 50 34.45 4.04 -23.19
C SER A 50 35.34 4.17 -21.94
N HIS A 51 36.56 3.63 -21.99
CA HIS A 51 37.51 3.72 -20.87
C HIS A 51 37.87 5.18 -20.48
N GLU A 52 37.84 6.11 -21.44
CA GLU A 52 38.05 7.54 -21.16
C GLU A 52 36.81 8.17 -20.50
N GLY A 53 35.61 7.73 -20.89
CA GLY A 53 34.36 8.10 -20.21
C GLY A 53 34.34 7.64 -18.75
N VAL A 54 34.74 6.39 -18.48
CA VAL A 54 34.87 5.86 -17.12
C VAL A 54 35.89 6.67 -16.31
N ARG A 55 37.05 6.98 -16.91
CA ARG A 55 38.10 7.79 -16.26
C ARG A 55 37.59 9.20 -15.93
N THR A 56 36.84 9.81 -16.85
CA THR A 56 36.30 11.16 -16.71
C THR A 56 35.30 11.23 -15.56
N ALA A 57 34.41 10.24 -15.45
CA ALA A 57 33.42 10.13 -14.39
C ALA A 57 34.07 9.89 -13.00
N LEU A 58 34.97 8.91 -12.89
CA LEU A 58 35.64 8.58 -11.62
C LEU A 58 36.52 9.71 -11.08
N LYS A 59 37.05 10.56 -11.96
CA LYS A 59 37.88 11.71 -11.58
C LYS A 59 37.09 13.00 -11.38
N GLY A 60 35.77 13.00 -11.63
CA GLY A 60 34.97 14.22 -11.55
C GLY A 60 35.38 15.31 -12.52
N LEU A 61 35.98 14.96 -13.67
CA LEU A 61 36.48 15.96 -14.63
C LEU A 61 35.33 16.66 -15.38
N ARG A 62 34.19 15.97 -15.51
CA ARG A 62 32.95 16.47 -16.10
C ARG A 62 31.79 15.78 -15.41
N VAL A 63 30.65 16.46 -15.39
CA VAL A 63 29.38 15.89 -14.98
C VAL A 63 28.97 14.79 -15.97
N PRO A 64 28.93 13.51 -15.55
CA PRO A 64 28.55 12.41 -16.42
C PRO A 64 27.03 12.38 -16.65
N ARG A 65 26.58 11.75 -17.75
CA ARG A 65 25.15 11.44 -17.94
C ARG A 65 24.73 10.30 -17.02
N TRP A 66 23.42 10.20 -16.74
CA TRP A 66 22.91 9.16 -15.85
C TRP A 66 23.22 7.75 -16.36
N GLU A 67 23.04 7.50 -17.65
CA GLU A 67 23.24 6.18 -18.27
C GLU A 67 24.70 5.72 -18.12
N THR A 68 25.63 6.67 -18.16
CA THR A 68 27.05 6.46 -17.91
C THR A 68 27.32 6.10 -16.44
N VAL A 69 26.70 6.82 -15.49
CA VAL A 69 26.83 6.52 -14.04
C VAL A 69 26.24 5.16 -13.72
N HIS A 70 25.02 4.88 -14.19
CA HIS A 70 24.32 3.60 -14.01
C HIS A 70 25.22 2.43 -14.43
N SER A 71 25.76 2.48 -15.66
CA SER A 71 26.57 1.38 -16.22
C SER A 71 27.86 1.15 -15.45
N ILE A 72 28.49 2.22 -14.92
CA ILE A 72 29.68 2.12 -14.08
C ILE A 72 29.34 1.51 -12.72
N VAL A 73 28.28 2.00 -12.06
CA VAL A 73 27.87 1.57 -10.72
C VAL A 73 27.45 0.11 -10.70
N ALA A 74 26.61 -0.31 -11.66
CA ALA A 74 26.14 -1.69 -11.75
C ALA A 74 27.31 -2.69 -11.85
N VAL A 75 28.32 -2.38 -12.67
CA VAL A 75 29.50 -3.23 -12.83
C VAL A 75 30.41 -3.21 -11.60
N LEU A 76 30.58 -2.07 -10.95
CA LEU A 76 31.43 -1.98 -9.77
C LEU A 76 30.80 -2.69 -8.56
N ALA A 77 29.49 -2.55 -8.34
CA ALA A 77 28.77 -3.15 -7.23
C ALA A 77 28.89 -4.69 -7.19
N GLU A 78 28.79 -5.35 -8.34
CA GLU A 78 28.97 -6.80 -8.49
C GLU A 78 30.39 -7.28 -8.17
N ARG A 79 31.38 -6.38 -8.29
CA ARG A 79 32.79 -6.68 -8.08
C ARG A 79 33.27 -6.28 -6.69
N CYS A 80 32.40 -5.70 -5.88
CA CYS A 80 32.69 -5.43 -4.48
C CYS A 80 32.93 -6.72 -3.69
N SER A 81 33.72 -6.61 -2.62
CA SER A 81 33.91 -7.68 -1.63
C SER A 81 33.60 -7.14 -0.23
N PRO A 82 32.46 -7.51 0.40
CA PRO A 82 31.42 -8.41 -0.11
C PRO A 82 30.65 -7.82 -1.31
N PRO A 83 30.06 -8.67 -2.17
CA PRO A 83 29.22 -8.21 -3.28
C PRO A 83 28.10 -7.32 -2.76
N ARG A 84 27.92 -6.15 -3.38
CA ARG A 84 26.80 -5.25 -3.07
C ARG A 84 25.71 -5.46 -4.11
N ASP A 85 24.45 -5.29 -3.72
CA ASP A 85 23.33 -5.36 -4.65
C ASP A 85 23.46 -4.23 -5.70
N PRO A 86 23.63 -4.56 -7.00
CA PRO A 86 23.79 -3.56 -8.05
C PRO A 86 22.60 -2.62 -8.16
N GLN A 87 21.38 -3.10 -7.90
CA GLN A 87 20.19 -2.27 -7.98
C GLN A 87 20.13 -1.25 -6.85
N ALA A 88 20.42 -1.68 -5.61
CA ALA A 88 20.51 -0.78 -4.47
C ALA A 88 21.61 0.28 -4.60
N GLU A 89 22.77 -0.07 -5.18
CA GLU A 89 23.84 0.91 -5.44
C GLU A 89 23.44 1.87 -6.57
N VAL A 90 22.87 1.39 -7.67
CA VAL A 90 22.36 2.26 -8.76
C VAL A 90 21.35 3.27 -8.21
N ALA A 91 20.40 2.84 -7.37
CA ALA A 91 19.46 3.72 -6.67
C ALA A 91 20.18 4.82 -5.85
N ARG A 92 21.15 4.42 -5.02
CA ARG A 92 21.95 5.35 -4.23
C ARG A 92 22.63 6.42 -5.08
N PHE A 93 23.23 6.03 -6.21
CA PHE A 93 23.92 6.96 -7.10
C PHE A 93 22.99 7.83 -7.94
N LEU A 94 21.78 7.36 -8.24
CA LEU A 94 20.77 8.15 -8.93
C LEU A 94 20.38 9.38 -8.11
N ARG A 95 20.16 9.19 -6.80
CA ARG A 95 19.88 10.30 -5.88
C ARG A 95 21.00 11.33 -5.86
N LEU A 96 22.25 10.89 -5.68
CA LEU A 96 23.41 11.80 -5.72
C LEU A 96 23.53 12.57 -7.04
N TRP A 97 23.30 11.88 -8.17
CA TRP A 97 23.36 12.50 -9.49
C TRP A 97 22.23 13.52 -9.71
N ARG A 98 21.01 13.22 -9.25
CA ARG A 98 19.87 14.14 -9.35
C ARG A 98 20.01 15.33 -8.42
N THR A 99 20.47 15.14 -7.18
CA THR A 99 20.77 16.25 -6.26
C THR A 99 21.79 17.22 -6.85
N MET A 100 22.80 16.69 -7.55
CA MET A 100 23.78 17.51 -8.27
C MET A 100 23.20 18.20 -9.52
N ARG A 101 22.31 17.56 -10.28
CA ARG A 101 21.78 18.11 -11.54
C ARG A 101 20.61 19.09 -11.32
N ASP A 102 19.74 18.78 -10.39
CA ASP A 102 18.42 19.39 -10.22
C ASP A 102 18.25 20.05 -8.83
N GLY A 103 19.28 20.05 -7.99
CA GLY A 103 19.23 20.61 -6.62
C GLY A 103 18.43 19.73 -5.64
N GLU A 104 17.95 20.31 -4.52
CA GLU A 104 17.12 19.59 -3.53
C GLU A 104 15.84 18.98 -4.15
N SER A 105 15.34 19.57 -5.23
CA SER A 105 14.21 19.05 -6.02
C SER A 105 14.51 17.72 -6.73
N GLY A 106 15.78 17.37 -6.93
CA GLY A 106 16.22 16.10 -7.53
C GLY A 106 16.30 14.93 -6.55
N ALA A 107 16.15 15.16 -5.24
CA ALA A 107 16.24 14.12 -4.22
C ALA A 107 15.05 13.11 -4.24
N LEU A 108 14.06 13.33 -5.09
CA LEU A 108 12.87 12.48 -5.23
C LEU A 108 13.21 11.19 -6.01
N LYS A 109 12.69 10.05 -5.52
CA LYS A 109 13.01 8.70 -6.02
C LYS A 109 12.51 8.48 -7.46
N SER A 110 13.18 7.61 -8.20
CA SER A 110 12.79 7.17 -9.55
C SER A 110 11.83 5.96 -9.54
N THR A 111 11.17 5.70 -10.68
CA THR A 111 10.25 4.57 -10.90
C THR A 111 10.80 3.19 -10.51
N GLN A 112 12.11 2.97 -10.66
CA GLN A 112 12.75 1.68 -10.34
C GLN A 112 13.09 1.54 -8.85
N GLU A 113 13.42 2.66 -8.20
CA GLU A 113 13.56 2.74 -6.73
C GLU A 113 12.21 2.59 -6.01
N PHE A 114 11.14 3.01 -6.69
CA PHE A 114 9.74 2.86 -6.28
C PHE A 114 9.31 1.40 -6.13
N ILE A 115 9.78 0.53 -7.02
CA ILE A 115 9.42 -0.90 -7.05
C ILE A 115 10.17 -1.67 -5.96
N GLN A 116 11.37 -1.22 -5.60
CA GLN A 116 12.27 -1.95 -4.69
C GLN A 116 12.15 -1.51 -3.22
N SER A 117 11.65 -0.30 -2.93
CA SER A 117 11.72 0.25 -1.56
C SER A 117 10.53 -0.02 -0.64
N GLY A 118 9.49 -0.73 -1.10
CA GLY A 118 8.29 -0.96 -0.27
C GLY A 118 7.50 0.32 0.03
N TRP A 119 6.22 0.17 0.33
CA TRP A 119 5.28 1.29 0.54
C TRP A 119 5.11 1.55 2.03
N GLY A 120 5.39 2.77 2.51
CA GLY A 120 5.01 3.21 3.86
C GLY A 120 5.98 4.20 4.50
N GLY A 121 5.45 5.29 5.06
CA GLY A 121 6.15 6.19 5.98
C GLY A 121 5.28 6.45 7.21
N GLU A 122 5.66 5.86 8.35
CA GLU A 122 5.10 6.07 9.70
C GLU A 122 5.87 7.18 10.48
N ASP A 123 6.75 7.92 9.80
CA ASP A 123 7.80 8.76 10.39
C ASP A 123 7.59 10.28 10.21
N GLY A 124 6.44 10.70 9.67
CA GLY A 124 6.01 12.12 9.68
C GLY A 124 6.78 13.06 8.74
N GLN A 125 7.48 12.54 7.73
CA GLN A 125 8.13 13.33 6.67
C GLN A 125 7.35 13.21 5.35
N TRP A 126 7.09 14.35 4.69
CA TRP A 126 6.37 14.38 3.42
C TRP A 126 7.24 13.85 2.28
N THR A 127 6.81 12.79 1.61
CA THR A 127 7.54 12.22 0.47
C THR A 127 7.01 12.76 -0.87
N ALA A 128 7.83 12.72 -1.93
CA ALA A 128 7.48 13.15 -3.30
C ALA A 128 6.13 12.57 -3.78
N GLU A 129 5.91 11.33 -3.38
CA GLU A 129 4.79 10.47 -3.69
C GLU A 129 3.50 10.96 -3.06
N GLN A 130 3.60 11.54 -1.86
CA GLN A 130 2.48 12.13 -1.16
C GLN A 130 2.00 13.41 -1.85
N ILE A 131 2.95 14.20 -2.36
CA ILE A 131 2.67 15.40 -3.13
C ILE A 131 2.07 15.02 -4.49
N ALA A 132 2.61 14.00 -5.17
CA ALA A 132 2.08 13.53 -6.45
C ALA A 132 0.65 12.98 -6.33
N GLY A 133 0.35 12.20 -5.28
CA GLY A 133 -0.98 11.65 -5.04
C GLY A 133 -2.06 12.71 -4.77
N ILE A 134 -1.69 13.82 -4.12
CA ILE A 134 -2.57 14.98 -3.92
C ILE A 134 -2.79 15.74 -5.24
N LEU A 135 -1.72 15.98 -6.01
CA LEU A 135 -1.76 16.79 -7.22
C LEU A 135 -2.55 16.15 -8.37
N ILE A 136 -2.60 14.81 -8.43
CA ILE A 136 -3.34 14.09 -9.49
C ILE A 136 -4.73 13.61 -9.06
N ASN A 137 -5.17 13.92 -7.84
CA ASN A 137 -6.51 13.54 -7.39
C ASN A 137 -7.57 14.42 -8.07
N PRO A 138 -8.48 13.86 -8.90
CA PRO A 138 -9.53 14.65 -9.55
C PRO A 138 -10.48 15.33 -8.55
N TYR A 139 -10.64 14.78 -7.35
CA TYR A 139 -11.43 15.38 -6.27
C TYR A 139 -10.98 16.80 -5.90
N THR A 140 -9.72 17.15 -6.17
CA THR A 140 -9.20 18.49 -5.89
C THR A 140 -9.46 19.49 -7.02
N ALA A 141 -9.92 19.05 -8.19
CA ALA A 141 -9.93 19.83 -9.43
C ALA A 141 -11.31 19.95 -10.12
N ILE A 142 -12.20 18.99 -9.90
CA ILE A 142 -13.53 18.97 -10.52
C ILE A 142 -14.62 18.77 -9.47
N GLU A 143 -15.81 19.32 -9.73
CA GLU A 143 -17.01 18.98 -8.98
C GLU A 143 -17.50 17.60 -9.45
N ILE A 144 -17.22 16.56 -8.67
CA ILE A 144 -17.69 15.21 -8.96
C ILE A 144 -19.20 15.14 -8.72
N HIS A 145 -19.93 14.53 -9.66
CA HIS A 145 -21.38 14.41 -9.60
C HIS A 145 -21.83 13.82 -8.24
N PRO A 146 -22.91 14.36 -7.61
CA PRO A 146 -23.33 13.96 -6.26
C PRO A 146 -23.66 12.48 -6.06
N SER A 147 -23.90 11.73 -7.14
CA SER A 147 -24.11 10.27 -7.08
C SER A 147 -22.81 9.47 -6.89
N LEU A 148 -21.65 10.11 -7.01
CA LEU A 148 -20.32 9.50 -6.98
C LEU A 148 -19.47 10.03 -5.83
N ALA A 149 -19.73 11.25 -5.34
CA ALA A 149 -19.02 11.84 -4.22
C ALA A 149 -19.93 12.76 -3.40
N GLY A 150 -19.62 12.88 -2.10
CA GLY A 150 -20.24 13.88 -1.24
C GLY A 150 -19.90 15.31 -1.67
N PRO A 151 -20.63 16.33 -1.14
CA PRO A 151 -20.33 17.73 -1.45
C PRO A 151 -18.88 18.08 -1.09
N HIS A 152 -18.16 18.65 -2.05
CA HIS A 152 -16.77 19.07 -1.89
C HIS A 152 -16.48 20.30 -2.73
N GLU A 153 -15.47 21.05 -2.31
CA GLU A 153 -15.01 22.25 -3.01
C GLU A 153 -13.69 21.95 -3.73
N PRO A 154 -13.63 22.12 -5.07
CA PRO A 154 -12.37 22.02 -5.81
C PRO A 154 -11.36 23.04 -5.28
N MET A 155 -10.14 22.58 -4.98
CA MET A 155 -9.07 23.40 -4.44
C MET A 155 -8.17 24.02 -5.53
N ILE A 156 -8.14 23.41 -6.72
CA ILE A 156 -7.39 23.90 -7.88
C ILE A 156 -8.27 23.90 -9.12
N SER A 157 -7.89 24.67 -10.14
CA SER A 157 -8.63 24.68 -11.41
C SER A 157 -8.38 23.39 -12.20
N GLU A 158 -9.36 22.98 -13.01
CA GLU A 158 -9.22 21.85 -13.94
C GLU A 158 -8.01 22.04 -14.88
N ASP A 159 -7.79 23.26 -15.37
CA ASP A 159 -6.66 23.62 -16.23
C ASP A 159 -5.30 23.48 -15.52
N ASP A 160 -5.21 23.85 -14.23
CA ASP A 160 -4.00 23.68 -13.43
C ASP A 160 -3.71 22.20 -13.15
N TRP A 161 -4.77 21.42 -12.89
CA TRP A 161 -4.66 19.98 -12.71
C TRP A 161 -4.19 19.28 -13.99
N VAL A 162 -4.72 19.66 -15.16
CA VAL A 162 -4.26 19.14 -16.46
C VAL A 162 -2.80 19.51 -16.70
N ARG A 163 -2.39 20.75 -16.42
CA ARG A 163 -0.97 21.16 -16.54
C ARG A 163 -0.06 20.34 -15.63
N ALA A 164 -0.47 20.10 -14.39
CA ALA A 164 0.27 19.27 -13.45
C ALA A 164 0.38 17.81 -13.95
N GLY A 165 -0.71 17.25 -14.49
CA GLY A 165 -0.73 15.92 -15.08
C GLY A 165 0.18 15.79 -16.30
N VAL A 166 0.16 16.76 -17.22
CA VAL A 166 1.07 16.80 -18.39
C VAL A 166 2.51 16.82 -17.94
N ARG A 167 2.85 17.69 -16.98
CA ARG A 167 4.21 17.78 -16.45
C ARG A 167 4.65 16.49 -15.76
N LEU A 168 3.76 15.83 -15.01
CA LEU A 168 4.04 14.52 -14.41
C LEU A 168 4.33 13.45 -15.47
N ILE A 169 3.57 13.44 -16.56
CA ILE A 169 3.77 12.52 -17.69
C ILE A 169 5.09 12.80 -18.40
N GLU A 170 5.43 14.07 -18.63
CA GLU A 170 6.70 14.47 -19.25
C GLU A 170 7.90 14.07 -18.41
N GLU A 171 7.80 14.20 -17.08
CA GLU A 171 8.90 13.97 -16.14
C GLU A 171 9.04 12.47 -15.76
N HIS A 172 7.94 11.71 -15.67
CA HIS A 172 7.90 10.37 -15.08
C HIS A 172 7.30 9.29 -16.01
N GLY A 173 6.74 9.70 -17.15
CA GLY A 173 6.13 8.81 -18.14
C GLY A 173 4.63 8.57 -17.93
N ALA A 174 3.93 8.28 -19.04
CA ALA A 174 2.47 8.13 -19.04
C ALA A 174 1.97 6.93 -18.21
N GLU A 175 2.70 5.81 -18.22
CA GLU A 175 2.32 4.64 -17.42
C GLU A 175 2.36 4.94 -15.92
N PHE A 176 3.37 5.67 -15.45
CA PHE A 176 3.49 6.08 -14.06
C PHE A 176 2.31 6.97 -13.66
N ALA A 177 2.03 8.01 -14.44
CA ALA A 177 0.94 8.93 -14.17
C ALA A 177 -0.43 8.21 -14.09
N LEU A 178 -0.70 7.28 -15.02
CA LEU A 178 -1.95 6.51 -15.01
C LEU A 178 -2.03 5.53 -13.84
N ARG A 179 -0.93 4.87 -13.45
CA ARG A 179 -0.91 3.98 -12.29
C ARG A 179 -1.05 4.74 -10.98
N ALA A 180 -0.43 5.92 -10.88
CA ALA A 180 -0.57 6.81 -9.74
C ALA A 180 -2.02 7.31 -9.63
N LEU A 181 -2.62 7.78 -10.74
CA LEU A 181 -4.02 8.19 -10.78
C LEU A 181 -4.96 7.06 -10.35
N LEU A 182 -4.74 5.85 -10.87
CA LEU A 182 -5.54 4.69 -10.47
C LEU A 182 -5.39 4.38 -8.99
N ARG A 183 -4.20 4.54 -8.39
CA ARG A 183 -4.02 4.35 -6.95
C ARG A 183 -4.68 5.44 -6.12
N THR A 184 -4.63 6.69 -6.56
CA THR A 184 -5.36 7.80 -5.93
C THR A 184 -6.87 7.62 -5.99
N LEU A 185 -7.41 7.16 -7.13
CA LEU A 185 -8.84 6.80 -7.26
C LEU A 185 -9.21 5.55 -6.45
N LYS A 186 -8.20 4.72 -6.18
CA LYS A 186 -8.22 3.65 -5.18
C LYS A 186 -7.88 4.16 -3.79
N GLY A 187 -8.01 5.45 -3.48
CA GLY A 187 -7.85 5.91 -2.09
C GLY A 187 -6.50 5.69 -1.41
N ASP A 188 -5.49 5.23 -2.15
CA ASP A 188 -4.12 5.00 -1.70
C ASP A 188 -3.37 6.34 -1.80
N TYR A 189 -3.87 7.34 -1.06
CA TYR A 189 -3.32 8.70 -0.97
C TYR A 189 -2.96 9.04 0.48
N VAL A 190 -2.20 10.12 0.64
CA VAL A 190 -1.61 10.46 1.95
C VAL A 190 -2.59 11.21 2.82
N GLY A 191 -2.74 10.71 4.05
CA GLY A 191 -3.82 11.08 4.96
C GLY A 191 -4.93 10.02 5.04
N ALA A 192 -4.88 8.96 4.23
CA ALA A 192 -5.72 7.78 4.43
C ALA A 192 -5.27 7.01 5.68
N GLU A 193 -6.20 6.65 6.57
CA GLU A 193 -5.91 5.71 7.66
C GLU A 193 -5.46 4.36 7.07
N SER A 194 -4.43 3.75 7.67
CA SER A 194 -3.84 2.50 7.18
C SER A 194 -4.91 1.42 7.05
N GLY A 195 -5.16 0.96 5.82
CA GLY A 195 -6.14 -0.08 5.52
C GLY A 195 -7.19 0.24 4.45
N ALA A 196 -7.22 1.44 3.87
CA ALA A 196 -8.26 1.82 2.91
C ALA A 196 -7.78 1.79 1.44
N PRO A 197 -7.91 0.68 0.70
CA PRO A 197 -7.53 0.62 -0.72
C PRO A 197 -8.57 1.30 -1.64
N TYR A 198 -9.48 2.14 -1.12
CA TYR A 198 -10.41 2.98 -1.90
C TYR A 198 -10.88 4.31 -1.26
N GLY A 199 -10.36 4.79 -0.11
CA GLY A 199 -10.41 6.23 0.27
C GLY A 199 -11.75 6.97 0.25
N TYR A 200 -12.86 6.26 0.14
CA TYR A 200 -14.21 6.74 0.37
C TYR A 200 -14.59 6.27 1.77
N GLN A 201 -14.29 7.10 2.77
CA GLN A 201 -15.13 7.10 3.96
C GLN A 201 -16.39 7.87 3.57
N ASP A 202 -17.36 7.16 3.02
CA ASP A 202 -18.70 7.43 3.52
C ASP A 202 -18.78 6.68 4.85
N PRO A 203 -18.65 7.35 6.01
CA PRO A 203 -18.82 6.69 7.30
C PRO A 203 -20.21 6.05 7.40
N ASP A 204 -21.19 6.53 6.64
CA ASP A 204 -22.46 5.84 6.51
C ASP A 204 -22.32 4.58 5.65
N HIS A 205 -21.38 4.44 4.71
CA HIS A 205 -21.23 3.22 3.90
C HIS A 205 -20.56 2.05 4.61
N GLU A 206 -19.49 2.27 5.39
CA GLU A 206 -18.93 1.20 6.24
C GLU A 206 -19.93 0.82 7.33
N THR A 207 -20.64 1.81 7.89
CA THR A 207 -21.73 1.57 8.84
C THR A 207 -22.91 0.87 8.16
N GLU A 208 -23.29 1.25 6.94
CA GLU A 208 -24.39 0.65 6.15
C GLU A 208 -24.02 -0.74 5.69
N GLU A 209 -22.76 -1.00 5.34
CA GLU A 209 -22.27 -2.31 4.94
C GLU A 209 -22.13 -3.22 6.16
N ALA A 210 -21.57 -2.74 7.27
CA ALA A 210 -21.58 -3.44 8.55
C ALA A 210 -23.02 -3.71 9.02
N PHE A 211 -23.92 -2.75 8.86
CA PHE A 211 -25.34 -2.89 9.19
C PHE A 211 -26.07 -3.82 8.22
N ALA A 212 -25.71 -3.84 6.94
CA ALA A 212 -26.25 -4.78 5.95
C ALA A 212 -25.76 -6.20 6.21
N VAL A 213 -24.47 -6.37 6.54
CA VAL A 213 -23.84 -7.62 6.97
C VAL A 213 -24.53 -8.12 8.24
N PHE A 214 -24.69 -7.25 9.25
CA PHE A 214 -25.37 -7.56 10.50
C PHE A 214 -26.83 -7.94 10.27
N ARG A 215 -27.60 -7.14 9.52
CA ARG A 215 -29.00 -7.41 9.21
C ARG A 215 -29.18 -8.72 8.44
N TYR A 216 -28.32 -8.98 7.44
CA TYR A 216 -28.34 -10.22 6.68
C TYR A 216 -27.99 -11.42 7.58
N GLY A 217 -26.94 -11.31 8.38
CA GLY A 217 -26.54 -12.32 9.36
C GLY A 217 -27.64 -12.62 10.38
N CYS A 218 -28.31 -11.60 10.92
CA CYS A 218 -29.47 -11.76 11.80
C CYS A 218 -30.63 -12.50 11.12
N GLY A 219 -30.92 -12.18 9.86
CA GLY A 219 -31.94 -12.87 9.06
C GLY A 219 -31.62 -14.36 8.87
N GLU A 220 -30.38 -14.68 8.55
CA GLU A 220 -29.93 -16.06 8.36
C GLU A 220 -29.83 -16.84 9.69
N ILE A 221 -29.39 -16.20 10.77
CA ILE A 221 -29.43 -16.76 12.12
C ILE A 221 -30.86 -17.11 12.50
N LEU A 222 -31.82 -16.19 12.32
CA LEU A 222 -33.23 -16.44 12.58
C LEU A 222 -33.78 -17.61 11.74
N ARG A 223 -33.44 -17.67 10.46
CA ARG A 223 -33.83 -18.78 9.58
C ARG A 223 -33.31 -20.11 10.12
N ARG A 224 -32.05 -20.17 10.53
CA ARG A 224 -31.45 -21.38 11.08
C ARG A 224 -32.02 -21.76 12.45
N LEU A 225 -32.18 -20.81 13.38
CA LEU A 225 -32.78 -21.07 14.69
C LEU A 225 -34.22 -21.59 14.61
N ARG A 226 -35.00 -21.17 13.60
CA ARG A 226 -36.35 -21.72 13.34
C ARG A 226 -36.33 -23.17 12.86
N THR A 227 -35.25 -23.59 12.20
CA THR A 227 -35.13 -24.90 11.58
C THR A 227 -34.36 -25.89 12.47
N GLU A 228 -33.48 -25.38 13.32
CA GLU A 228 -32.51 -26.13 14.12
C GLU A 228 -32.59 -25.73 15.61
N PRO A 229 -33.44 -26.39 16.42
CA PRO A 229 -33.76 -25.96 17.78
C PRO A 229 -32.61 -26.02 18.79
N ASN A 230 -31.55 -26.80 18.52
CA ASN A 230 -30.39 -26.94 19.40
C ASN A 230 -29.13 -26.21 18.87
N LEU A 231 -29.24 -25.51 17.74
CA LEU A 231 -28.09 -24.95 17.04
C LEU A 231 -27.24 -24.04 17.93
N LEU A 232 -27.86 -23.18 18.74
CA LEU A 232 -27.14 -22.27 19.63
C LEU A 232 -26.30 -23.04 20.67
N GLN A 233 -26.90 -24.02 21.34
CA GLN A 233 -26.21 -24.82 22.35
C GLN A 233 -25.07 -25.64 21.75
N ASP A 234 -25.31 -26.24 20.58
CA ASP A 234 -24.30 -27.00 19.87
C ASP A 234 -23.15 -26.10 19.40
N SER A 235 -23.44 -24.88 18.94
CA SER A 235 -22.42 -23.94 18.46
C SER A 235 -21.58 -23.37 19.60
N ILE A 236 -22.18 -23.09 20.76
CA ILE A 236 -21.43 -22.73 21.98
C ILE A 236 -20.47 -23.87 22.35
N ARG A 237 -20.94 -25.13 22.32
CA ARG A 237 -20.09 -26.30 22.58
C ARG A 237 -18.96 -26.40 21.55
N ALA A 238 -19.26 -26.21 20.27
CA ALA A 238 -18.28 -26.24 19.19
C ALA A 238 -17.23 -25.13 19.34
N MET A 239 -17.62 -23.93 19.76
CA MET A 239 -16.71 -22.81 20.01
C MET A 239 -15.76 -23.10 21.17
N ARG A 240 -16.28 -23.65 22.28
CA ARG A 240 -15.45 -24.05 23.44
C ARG A 240 -14.47 -25.18 23.14
N ALA A 241 -14.83 -26.07 22.21
CA ALA A 241 -13.98 -27.15 21.74
C ALA A 241 -12.99 -26.74 20.63
N ASP A 242 -13.05 -25.50 20.14
CA ASP A 242 -12.20 -25.02 19.06
C ASP A 242 -10.78 -24.74 19.55
N GLU A 243 -9.88 -25.70 19.35
CA GLU A 243 -8.46 -25.59 19.68
C GLU A 243 -7.69 -24.61 18.79
N THR A 244 -8.26 -24.22 17.64
CA THR A 244 -7.62 -23.33 16.65
C THR A 244 -7.85 -21.85 16.93
N MET A 245 -8.73 -21.52 17.88
CA MET A 245 -9.03 -20.16 18.31
C MET A 245 -7.82 -19.48 18.94
N SER A 246 -7.59 -18.21 18.59
CA SER A 246 -6.46 -17.45 19.12
C SER A 246 -6.56 -17.26 20.64
N ARG A 247 -5.43 -16.98 21.29
CA ARG A 247 -5.41 -16.74 22.74
C ARG A 247 -6.21 -15.50 23.13
N GLU A 248 -6.20 -14.47 22.28
CA GLU A 248 -6.91 -13.21 22.49
C GLU A 248 -8.43 -13.41 22.38
N ASP A 249 -8.89 -14.01 21.28
CA ASP A 249 -10.31 -14.33 21.08
C ASP A 249 -10.87 -15.22 22.20
N ARG A 250 -10.05 -16.15 22.70
CA ARG A 250 -10.43 -17.02 23.82
C ARG A 250 -10.58 -16.24 25.13
N VAL A 251 -9.77 -15.21 25.37
CA VAL A 251 -9.87 -14.35 26.56
C VAL A 251 -11.13 -13.50 26.48
N ASP A 252 -11.45 -12.94 25.31
CA ASP A 252 -12.64 -12.12 25.12
C ASP A 252 -13.92 -12.96 25.22
N MET A 253 -13.94 -14.17 24.65
CA MET A 253 -15.03 -15.13 24.84
C MET A 253 -15.26 -15.42 26.33
N LEU A 254 -14.21 -15.73 27.09
CA LEU A 254 -14.34 -16.03 28.53
C LEU A 254 -14.79 -14.82 29.34
N ARG A 255 -14.39 -13.61 28.94
CA ARG A 255 -14.84 -12.36 29.57
C ARG A 255 -16.34 -12.16 29.33
N SER A 256 -16.81 -12.32 28.09
CA SER A 256 -18.25 -12.20 27.78
C SER A 256 -19.08 -13.29 28.46
N GLU A 257 -18.58 -14.53 28.52
CA GLU A 257 -19.25 -15.64 29.22
C GLU A 257 -19.30 -15.48 30.74
N SER A 258 -18.47 -14.61 31.31
CA SER A 258 -18.47 -14.32 32.75
C SER A 258 -19.65 -13.44 33.19
N ASP A 259 -20.31 -12.75 32.26
CA ASP A 259 -21.52 -11.97 32.52
C ASP A 259 -22.75 -12.90 32.59
N MET A 260 -23.11 -13.29 33.81
CA MET A 260 -24.22 -14.21 34.06
C MET A 260 -25.60 -13.67 33.65
N PRO A 261 -25.96 -12.38 33.89
CA PRO A 261 -27.15 -11.77 33.30
C PRO A 261 -27.21 -11.89 31.77
N LEU A 262 -26.14 -11.51 31.07
CA LEU A 262 -26.07 -11.55 29.61
C LEU A 262 -26.16 -12.99 29.08
N MET A 263 -25.48 -13.95 29.73
CA MET A 263 -25.57 -15.36 29.35
C MET A 263 -26.96 -15.96 29.55
N ARG A 264 -27.75 -15.51 30.54
CA ARG A 264 -29.14 -15.96 30.70
C ARG A 264 -30.02 -15.45 29.56
N GLU A 265 -29.80 -14.20 29.14
CA GLU A 265 -30.48 -13.61 28.01
C GLU A 265 -30.16 -14.36 26.71
N VAL A 266 -28.88 -14.61 26.44
CA VAL A 266 -28.42 -15.40 25.28
C VAL A 266 -29.05 -16.79 25.25
N MET A 267 -29.09 -17.49 26.38
CA MET A 267 -29.64 -18.85 26.44
C MET A 267 -31.18 -18.91 26.35
N ALA A 268 -31.87 -17.78 26.53
CA ALA A 268 -33.32 -17.65 26.39
C ALA A 268 -33.76 -17.19 24.98
N ILE A 269 -32.80 -16.96 24.07
CA ILE A 269 -33.10 -16.54 22.70
C ILE A 269 -33.84 -17.64 21.94
N THR A 270 -34.96 -17.25 21.36
CA THR A 270 -35.76 -18.02 20.41
C THR A 270 -36.05 -17.14 19.20
N PRO A 271 -36.52 -17.70 18.08
CA PRO A 271 -36.95 -16.88 16.94
C PRO A 271 -38.02 -15.84 17.29
N ASP A 272 -38.84 -16.10 18.32
CA ASP A 272 -39.94 -15.22 18.75
C ASP A 272 -39.45 -14.13 19.70
N THR A 273 -38.43 -14.40 20.52
CA THR A 273 -37.85 -13.44 21.48
C THR A 273 -36.66 -12.65 20.92
N TRP A 274 -36.27 -12.90 19.67
CA TRP A 274 -35.10 -12.28 19.05
C TRP A 274 -35.12 -10.75 19.06
N TYR A 275 -36.28 -10.12 18.89
CA TYR A 275 -36.37 -8.65 18.87
C TYR A 275 -36.49 -8.01 20.26
N GLU A 276 -36.53 -8.83 21.32
CA GLU A 276 -36.73 -8.38 22.70
C GLU A 276 -35.44 -8.40 23.53
N VAL A 277 -34.36 -8.99 22.99
CA VAL A 277 -33.06 -9.10 23.67
C VAL A 277 -32.13 -7.93 23.36
N SER A 278 -31.15 -7.72 24.23
CA SER A 278 -30.11 -6.71 24.13
C SER A 278 -29.21 -6.87 22.90
N GLU A 279 -28.61 -5.77 22.46
CA GLU A 279 -27.67 -5.75 21.35
C GLU A 279 -26.40 -6.55 21.68
N GLU A 280 -25.98 -6.53 22.95
CA GLU A 280 -24.89 -7.33 23.47
C GLU A 280 -25.19 -8.84 23.35
N ALA A 281 -26.44 -9.25 23.60
CA ALA A 281 -26.86 -10.64 23.44
C ALA A 281 -26.88 -11.06 21.95
N HIS A 282 -27.31 -10.18 21.04
CA HIS A 282 -27.20 -10.41 19.59
C HIS A 282 -25.76 -10.59 19.16
N HIS A 283 -24.85 -9.72 19.60
CA HIS A 283 -23.43 -9.82 19.30
C HIS A 283 -22.84 -11.15 19.78
N MET A 284 -23.18 -11.60 20.98
CA MET A 284 -22.72 -12.90 21.49
C MET A 284 -23.25 -14.07 20.64
N VAL A 285 -24.54 -14.08 20.31
CA VAL A 285 -25.11 -15.13 19.44
C VAL A 285 -24.45 -15.13 18.06
N PHE A 286 -24.17 -13.95 17.50
CA PHE A 286 -23.48 -13.80 16.23
C PHE A 286 -22.10 -14.48 16.29
N GLY A 287 -21.29 -14.18 17.31
CA GLY A 287 -19.97 -14.79 17.51
C GLY A 287 -20.00 -16.31 17.77
N TYR A 288 -21.05 -16.80 18.42
CA TYR A 288 -21.24 -18.25 18.63
C TYR A 288 -21.57 -18.97 17.32
N LEU A 289 -22.45 -18.43 16.49
CA LEU A 289 -23.00 -19.12 15.32
C LEU A 289 -22.13 -18.94 14.06
N ILE A 290 -21.57 -17.75 13.86
CA ILE A 290 -20.84 -17.37 12.65
C ILE A 290 -19.34 -17.38 12.96
N LYS A 291 -18.57 -18.18 12.21
CA LYS A 291 -17.10 -18.10 12.26
C LYS A 291 -16.61 -16.87 11.52
N GLU A 292 -17.26 -16.58 10.40
CA GLU A 292 -16.90 -15.46 9.56
C GLU A 292 -18.04 -15.09 8.61
N ILE A 293 -18.17 -13.80 8.30
CA ILE A 293 -19.02 -13.31 7.23
C ILE A 293 -18.18 -12.35 6.39
N ARG A 294 -18.07 -12.60 5.08
CA ARG A 294 -17.27 -11.77 4.17
C ARG A 294 -18.11 -11.23 3.01
N PRO A 295 -17.88 -9.99 2.57
CA PRO A 295 -18.39 -9.52 1.29
C PRO A 295 -17.65 -10.23 0.14
N VAL A 296 -18.41 -10.81 -0.79
CA VAL A 296 -17.91 -11.54 -1.97
C VAL A 296 -18.48 -11.04 -3.28
N GLY A 297 -19.61 -10.31 -3.23
CA GLY A 297 -20.31 -9.76 -4.39
C GLY A 297 -20.18 -8.24 -4.51
N ARG A 298 -20.52 -7.71 -5.69
CA ARG A 298 -20.50 -6.27 -5.95
C ARG A 298 -21.63 -5.55 -5.18
N PRO A 299 -21.42 -4.28 -4.77
CA PRO A 299 -22.51 -3.43 -4.28
C PRO A 299 -23.68 -3.39 -5.28
N GLY A 300 -24.91 -3.46 -4.79
CA GLY A 300 -26.14 -3.46 -5.60
C GLY A 300 -26.73 -4.84 -5.95
N LEU A 301 -26.02 -5.94 -5.68
CA LEU A 301 -26.59 -7.30 -5.78
C LEU A 301 -27.49 -7.64 -4.57
N PRO A 302 -28.36 -8.67 -4.66
CA PRO A 302 -29.10 -9.17 -3.50
C PRO A 302 -28.15 -9.63 -2.37
N PRO A 303 -28.52 -9.48 -1.08
CA PRO A 303 -27.65 -9.85 0.05
C PRO A 303 -27.07 -11.27 -0.01
N ALA A 304 -27.85 -12.24 -0.50
CA ALA A 304 -27.42 -13.64 -0.65
C ALA A 304 -26.29 -13.85 -1.68
N GLU A 305 -26.16 -12.95 -2.66
CA GLU A 305 -25.06 -12.95 -3.64
C GLU A 305 -23.91 -12.03 -3.21
N ARG A 306 -24.16 -11.14 -2.24
CA ARG A 306 -23.17 -10.19 -1.72
C ARG A 306 -22.35 -10.75 -0.58
N PHE A 307 -22.95 -11.54 0.31
CA PHE A 307 -22.31 -11.95 1.55
C PHE A 307 -22.20 -13.47 1.64
N GLN A 308 -21.01 -13.94 1.97
CA GLN A 308 -20.75 -15.35 2.24
C GLN A 308 -20.60 -15.55 3.75
N ILE A 309 -21.44 -16.41 4.32
CA ILE A 309 -21.40 -16.81 5.74
C ILE A 309 -20.66 -18.14 5.86
N THR A 310 -19.60 -18.15 6.65
CA THR A 310 -18.95 -19.37 7.14
C THR A 310 -19.51 -19.67 8.52
N TRP A 311 -20.40 -20.66 8.60
CA TRP A 311 -20.99 -21.10 9.85
C TRP A 311 -20.01 -21.89 10.71
N ARG A 312 -20.13 -21.76 12.04
CA ARG A 312 -19.37 -22.59 12.98
C ARG A 312 -19.79 -24.05 12.92
N ILE A 313 -21.09 -24.29 12.89
CA ILE A 313 -21.67 -25.60 12.58
C ILE A 313 -22.18 -25.55 11.13
N PRO A 314 -21.61 -26.35 10.22
CA PRO A 314 -22.06 -26.41 8.83
C PRO A 314 -23.57 -26.69 8.74
N GLU A 315 -24.21 -26.17 7.70
CA GLU A 315 -25.62 -26.46 7.46
C GLU A 315 -25.82 -27.95 7.15
N PRO A 316 -26.90 -28.57 7.64
CA PRO A 316 -27.23 -29.93 7.25
C PRO A 316 -27.45 -29.98 5.73
N PRO A 317 -26.96 -31.02 5.04
CA PRO A 317 -27.17 -31.16 3.61
C PRO A 317 -28.68 -31.16 3.32
N ALA A 318 -29.10 -30.40 2.31
CA ALA A 318 -30.50 -30.32 1.91
C ALA A 318 -31.07 -31.74 1.73
N ARG A 319 -32.10 -32.08 2.51
CA ARG A 319 -32.84 -33.33 2.28
C ARG A 319 -33.46 -33.22 0.89
N SER A 320 -33.01 -34.08 -0.02
CA SER A 320 -33.65 -34.31 -1.32
C SER A 320 -35.00 -34.98 -1.17
#